data_AF-A0A1Y3SL11-F1
#
_entry.id   AF-A0A1Y3SL11-F1
#
_cell.length_a   1.000
_cell.length_b   1.000
_cell.length_c   1.000
_cell.angle_alpha   90.00
_cell.angle_beta   90.00
_cell.angle_gamma   90.00
#
_symmetry.space_group_name_H-M   'P 1'
#
loop_
_entity.id
_entity.type
_entity.pdbx_description
1 polymer ?
#
loop_
_entity_poly.entity_id
_entity_poly.type
_entity_poly.pdbx_seq_one_letter_code
_entity_poly.pdbx_strand_id
1 'polypeptide(L)'
;MRLEQSDAELFYQLWFPLLDFVNKKYHVCPETETIDQRQGVDASDAKAIADYLWSHIEVIEEYLAIAELPKEYAQIVAGWKQCKPGRYILERHLKKGSVFISAEDGSVYVVKGLFSTWAEMLGESPVLLDAVLIPFRGSIISDGLVVPYHIYFGKGAREDFKEAYMNAKRNHTIHFSF
;
A
#
# COMPACT_ATOMS: atom_id res chain seq x y z
N MET A 1 -7.54 -12.34 -1.35
CA MET A 1 -6.40 -12.78 -2.17
C MET A 1 -5.16 -12.03 -1.73
N ARG A 2 -3.99 -12.67 -1.90
CA ARG A 2 -2.69 -12.05 -1.72
C ARG A 2 -1.86 -12.21 -3.01
N LEU A 3 -0.69 -11.57 -3.08
CA LEU A 3 0.27 -11.81 -4.15
C LEU A 3 0.77 -13.26 -4.15
N GLU A 4 1.34 -13.68 -5.27
CA GLU A 4 2.17 -14.89 -5.27
C GLU A 4 3.41 -14.65 -4.40
N GLN A 5 3.99 -15.73 -3.87
CA GLN A 5 5.09 -15.61 -2.92
C GLN A 5 6.30 -14.88 -3.53
N SER A 6 6.68 -15.23 -4.76
CA SER A 6 7.77 -14.58 -5.50
C SER A 6 7.52 -13.09 -5.75
N ASP A 7 6.26 -12.71 -6.00
CA ASP A 7 5.86 -11.32 -6.17
C ASP A 7 5.95 -10.53 -4.85
N ALA A 8 5.53 -11.13 -3.73
CA ALA A 8 5.68 -10.53 -2.42
C ALA A 8 7.16 -10.37 -2.02
N GLU A 9 7.99 -11.38 -2.28
CA GLU A 9 9.44 -11.32 -2.06
C GLU A 9 10.10 -10.23 -2.91
N LEU A 10 9.71 -10.12 -4.18
CA LEU A 10 10.18 -9.07 -5.07
C LEU A 10 9.77 -7.68 -4.56
N PHE A 11 8.54 -7.50 -4.06
CA PHE A 11 8.13 -6.24 -3.47
C PHE A 11 9.10 -5.81 -2.36
N TYR A 12 9.39 -6.69 -1.38
CA TYR A 12 10.33 -6.36 -0.30
C TYR A 12 11.77 -6.19 -0.77
N GLN A 13 12.17 -6.87 -1.85
CA GLN A 13 13.49 -6.69 -2.47
C GLN A 13 13.68 -5.29 -3.02
N LEU A 14 12.61 -4.67 -3.52
CA LEU A 14 12.63 -3.31 -4.05
C LEU A 14 12.35 -2.28 -2.96
N TRP A 15 11.52 -2.63 -1.98
CA TRP A 15 11.04 -1.73 -0.94
C TRP A 15 12.12 -1.38 0.08
N PHE A 16 12.82 -2.37 0.64
CA PHE A 16 13.82 -2.09 1.69
C PHE A 16 15.00 -1.23 1.21
N PRO A 17 15.62 -1.48 0.05
CA PRO A 17 16.69 -0.62 -0.44
C PRO A 17 16.24 0.83 -0.73
N LEU A 18 14.97 1.02 -1.11
CA LEU A 18 14.41 2.35 -1.28
C LEU A 18 14.26 3.06 0.08
N LEU A 19 13.73 2.38 1.11
CA LEU A 19 13.65 2.93 2.47
C LEU A 19 15.04 3.25 3.03
N ASP A 20 16.02 2.36 2.83
CA ASP A 20 17.41 2.58 3.24
C ASP A 20 18.01 3.82 2.58
N PHE A 21 17.78 3.99 1.27
CA PHE A 21 18.22 5.18 0.54
C PHE A 21 17.60 6.46 1.11
N VAL A 22 16.28 6.47 1.34
CA VAL A 22 15.58 7.62 1.93
C VAL A 22 16.19 7.95 3.29
N ASN A 23 16.37 6.95 4.16
CA ASN A 23 16.89 7.19 5.50
C ASN A 23 18.35 7.66 5.50
N LYS A 24 19.21 7.07 4.67
CA LYS A 24 20.62 7.48 4.56
C LYS A 24 20.79 8.89 4.01
N LYS A 25 19.93 9.31 3.08
CA LYS A 25 20.02 10.62 2.44
C LYS A 25 19.38 11.73 3.29
N TYR A 26 18.24 11.46 3.90
CA TYR A 26 17.44 12.47 4.58
C TYR A 26 17.48 12.38 6.11
N HIS A 27 18.09 11.34 6.67
CA HIS A 27 18.23 11.12 8.10
C HIS A 27 16.88 11.21 8.85
N VAL A 28 15.83 10.60 8.29
CA VAL A 28 14.46 10.64 8.84
C VAL A 28 14.43 9.99 10.23
N CYS A 29 15.06 8.82 10.34
CA CYS A 29 15.30 8.11 11.60
C CYS A 29 16.82 7.89 11.75
N PRO A 30 17.57 8.82 12.36
CA PRO A 30 19.03 8.76 12.43
C PRO A 30 19.60 7.57 13.20
N GLU A 31 18.82 7.00 14.11
CA GLU A 31 19.22 5.85 14.93
C GLU A 31 19.00 4.51 14.21
N THR A 32 18.18 4.50 13.16
CA THR A 32 17.94 3.30 12.35
C THR A 32 19.20 3.01 11.52
N GLU A 33 19.75 1.82 11.72
CA GLU A 33 20.89 1.32 10.94
C GLU A 33 20.47 1.00 9.48
N THR A 34 21.27 0.19 8.78
CA THR A 34 20.99 -0.17 7.40
C THR A 34 19.71 -1.01 7.30
N ILE A 35 18.81 -0.59 6.41
CA ILE A 35 17.53 -1.27 6.18
C ILE A 35 17.72 -2.23 4.99
N ASP A 36 17.59 -3.53 5.23
CA ASP A 36 17.64 -4.53 4.17
C ASP A 36 16.74 -5.73 4.47
N GLN A 37 16.62 -6.67 3.53
CA GLN A 37 15.79 -7.87 3.72
C GLN A 37 16.26 -8.78 4.86
N ARG A 38 17.52 -8.71 5.29
CA ARG A 38 18.10 -9.57 6.33
C ARG A 38 17.91 -8.99 7.71
N GLN A 39 18.12 -7.68 7.86
CA GLN A 39 17.99 -6.97 9.12
C GLN A 39 16.55 -6.51 9.38
N GLY A 40 15.79 -6.26 8.31
CA GLY A 40 14.48 -5.64 8.40
C GLY A 40 14.59 -4.18 8.87
N VAL A 41 13.53 -3.69 9.47
CA VAL A 41 13.43 -2.35 10.05
C VAL A 41 12.32 -2.36 11.10
N ASP A 42 12.47 -1.58 12.17
CA ASP A 42 11.38 -1.39 13.13
C ASP A 42 10.16 -0.80 12.41
N ALA A 43 8.95 -1.25 12.79
CA ALA A 43 7.74 -0.85 12.10
C ALA A 43 7.46 0.66 12.20
N SER A 44 7.81 1.30 13.33
CA SER A 44 7.66 2.74 13.53
C SER A 44 8.62 3.52 12.65
N ASP A 45 9.89 3.09 12.60
CA ASP A 45 10.90 3.72 11.75
C ASP A 45 10.54 3.55 10.27
N ALA A 46 10.15 2.35 9.86
CA ALA A 46 9.70 2.07 8.50
C ALA A 46 8.54 2.99 8.11
N LYS A 47 7.58 3.20 9.02
CA LYS A 47 6.44 4.10 8.80
C LYS A 47 6.89 5.54 8.63
N ALA A 48 7.76 6.05 9.50
CA ALA A 48 8.25 7.42 9.41
C ALA A 48 9.02 7.69 8.11
N ILE A 49 9.89 6.75 7.72
CA ILE A 49 10.66 6.83 6.47
C ILE A 49 9.73 6.74 5.25
N ALA A 50 8.75 5.82 5.28
CA ALA A 50 7.76 5.68 4.21
C ALA A 50 6.88 6.95 4.08
N ASP A 51 6.44 7.54 5.19
CA ASP A 51 5.66 8.78 5.17
C ASP A 51 6.44 9.95 4.57
N TYR A 52 7.74 10.03 4.87
CA TYR A 52 8.62 10.99 4.22
C TYR A 52 8.68 10.75 2.72
N LEU A 53 8.92 9.50 2.28
CA LEU A 53 8.96 9.12 0.86
C LEU A 53 7.64 9.47 0.14
N TRP A 54 6.49 9.14 0.71
CA TRP A 54 5.20 9.38 0.07
C TRP A 54 4.80 10.86 0.05
N SER A 55 5.39 11.67 0.93
CA SER A 55 5.26 13.14 0.90
C SER A 55 6.23 13.82 -0.07
N HIS A 56 7.29 13.11 -0.50
CA HIS A 56 8.37 13.60 -1.37
C HIS A 56 8.64 12.60 -2.50
N ILE A 57 7.65 12.40 -3.38
CA ILE A 57 7.70 11.36 -4.42
C ILE A 57 8.86 11.50 -5.42
N GLU A 58 9.44 12.70 -5.52
CA GLU A 58 10.64 12.98 -6.32
C GLU A 58 11.87 12.18 -5.86
N VAL A 59 11.91 11.77 -4.59
CA VAL A 59 12.98 10.92 -4.03
C VAL A 59 13.10 9.59 -4.77
N ILE A 60 12.00 9.09 -5.37
CA ILE A 60 12.01 7.88 -6.20
C ILE A 60 12.91 8.09 -7.43
N GLU A 61 12.89 9.27 -8.05
CA GLU A 61 13.73 9.55 -9.23
C GLU A 61 15.20 9.66 -8.85
N GLU A 62 15.49 10.25 -7.69
CA GLU A 62 16.85 10.32 -7.16
C GLU A 62 17.43 8.94 -6.86
N TYR A 63 16.61 8.05 -6.28
CA TYR A 63 16.98 6.65 -6.04
C TYR A 63 17.27 5.94 -7.37
N LEU A 64 16.35 6.06 -8.33
CA LEU A 64 16.48 5.40 -9.64
C LEU A 64 17.66 5.92 -10.47
N ALA A 65 18.15 7.14 -10.22
CA ALA A 65 19.32 7.69 -10.90
C ALA A 65 20.64 7.00 -10.49
N ILE A 66 20.69 6.39 -9.31
CA ILE A 66 21.89 5.74 -8.77
C ILE A 66 21.74 4.23 -8.58
N ALA A 67 20.50 3.73 -8.52
CA ALA A 67 20.24 2.32 -8.29
C ALA A 67 20.53 1.48 -9.54
N GLU A 68 21.41 0.49 -9.40
CA GLU A 68 21.72 -0.48 -10.47
C GLU A 68 20.64 -1.57 -10.54
N LEU A 69 19.43 -1.19 -10.95
CA LEU A 69 18.30 -2.11 -11.09
C LEU A 69 18.13 -2.61 -12.52
N PRO A 70 17.73 -3.88 -12.72
CA PRO A 70 17.19 -4.33 -14.00
C PRO A 70 16.04 -3.43 -14.47
N LYS A 71 15.92 -3.20 -15.78
CA LYS A 71 14.92 -2.29 -16.36
C LYS A 71 13.50 -2.56 -15.86
N GLU A 72 13.12 -3.83 -15.75
CA GLU A 72 11.80 -4.22 -15.25
C GLU A 72 11.58 -3.76 -13.79
N TYR A 73 12.59 -3.89 -12.94
CA TYR A 73 12.50 -3.54 -11.52
C TYR A 73 12.48 -2.02 -11.34
N ALA A 74 13.28 -1.30 -12.12
CA ALA A 74 13.23 0.15 -12.18
C ALA A 74 11.84 0.66 -12.61
N GLN A 75 11.17 -0.03 -13.54
CA GLN A 75 9.80 0.32 -13.95
C GLN A 75 8.76 0.09 -12.84
N ILE A 76 8.91 -0.98 -12.05
CA ILE A 76 8.04 -1.22 -10.88
C ILE A 76 8.19 -0.07 -9.87
N VAL A 77 9.43 0.25 -9.48
CA VAL A 77 9.72 1.31 -8.50
C VAL A 77 9.27 2.69 -9.03
N ALA A 78 9.52 2.99 -10.30
CA ALA A 78 9.05 4.23 -10.93
C ALA A 78 7.51 4.36 -10.91
N GLY A 79 6.80 3.23 -11.05
CA GLY A 79 5.34 3.19 -10.97
C GLY A 79 4.80 3.61 -9.60
N TRP A 80 5.56 3.42 -8.52
CA TRP A 80 5.14 3.81 -7.17
C TRP A 80 4.94 5.31 -6.99
N LYS A 81 5.40 6.15 -7.92
CA LYS A 81 5.02 7.58 -7.98
C LYS A 81 3.52 7.82 -8.18
N GLN A 82 2.77 6.82 -8.62
CA GLN A 82 1.30 6.85 -8.69
C GLN A 82 0.64 6.49 -7.35
N CYS A 83 1.40 6.52 -6.25
CA CYS A 83 0.88 6.21 -4.93
C CYS A 83 -0.34 7.06 -4.57
N LYS A 84 -1.22 6.47 -3.76
CA LYS A 84 -2.38 7.13 -3.18
C LYS A 84 -2.34 6.91 -1.66
N PRO A 85 -1.61 7.76 -0.93
CA PRO A 85 -1.75 7.81 0.52
C PRO A 85 -3.13 8.35 0.85
N GLY A 86 -3.77 7.80 1.87
CA GLY A 86 -5.06 8.29 2.31
C GLY A 86 -5.74 7.39 3.31
N ARG A 87 -6.97 7.78 3.63
CA ARG A 87 -7.85 7.03 4.51
C ARG A 87 -8.85 6.24 3.69
N TYR A 88 -9.01 4.97 4.05
CA TYR A 88 -9.84 4.03 3.32
C TYR A 88 -10.78 3.27 4.26
N ILE A 89 -11.94 2.91 3.73
CA ILE A 89 -12.81 1.88 4.29
C ILE A 89 -12.50 0.57 3.58
N LEU A 90 -11.92 -0.40 4.29
CA LEU A 90 -11.91 -1.78 3.83
C LEU A 90 -13.32 -2.33 4.03
N GLU A 91 -14.11 -2.40 2.98
CA GLU A 91 -15.55 -2.69 3.07
C GLU A 91 -15.86 -4.19 3.02
N ARG A 92 -15.16 -4.97 2.19
CA ARG A 92 -15.33 -6.44 2.12
C ARG A 92 -14.11 -7.16 1.55
N HIS A 93 -14.08 -8.47 1.78
CA HIS A 93 -13.13 -9.38 1.14
C HIS A 93 -13.75 -10.06 -0.08
N LEU A 94 -12.98 -10.13 -1.17
CA LEU A 94 -13.33 -10.81 -2.41
C LEU A 94 -12.30 -11.90 -2.74
N LYS A 95 -12.65 -12.80 -3.66
CA LYS A 95 -11.72 -13.80 -4.20
C LYS A 95 -10.46 -13.19 -4.82
N LYS A 96 -10.56 -11.98 -5.39
CA LYS A 96 -9.48 -11.29 -6.11
C LYS A 96 -8.69 -10.25 -5.28
N GLY A 97 -9.08 -9.99 -4.03
CA GLY A 97 -8.51 -8.92 -3.20
C GLY A 97 -9.54 -8.43 -2.18
N SER A 98 -9.30 -7.30 -1.53
CA SER A 98 -10.30 -6.64 -0.67
C SER A 98 -10.70 -5.30 -1.29
N VAL A 99 -11.93 -4.89 -1.03
CA VAL A 99 -12.48 -3.62 -1.51
C VAL A 99 -12.07 -2.51 -0.54
N PHE A 100 -11.35 -1.53 -1.06
CA PHE A 100 -10.98 -0.30 -0.36
C PHE A 100 -11.77 0.84 -0.98
N ILE A 101 -12.52 1.58 -0.17
CA ILE A 101 -13.27 2.76 -0.59
C ILE A 101 -12.54 3.97 -0.01
N SER A 102 -12.10 4.87 -0.87
CA SER A 102 -11.49 6.14 -0.47
C SER A 102 -12.49 6.95 0.37
N ALA A 103 -12.07 7.36 1.57
CA ALA A 103 -12.90 8.19 2.44
C ALA A 103 -13.02 9.64 1.92
N GLU A 104 -12.18 10.04 0.96
CA GLU A 104 -12.13 11.40 0.42
C GLU A 104 -13.10 11.59 -0.74
N ASP A 105 -13.08 10.68 -1.72
CA ASP A 105 -13.83 10.81 -2.98
C ASP A 105 -14.75 9.63 -3.29
N GLY A 106 -14.75 8.58 -2.47
CA GLY A 106 -15.56 7.38 -2.67
C GLY A 106 -15.05 6.45 -3.78
N SER A 107 -13.87 6.72 -4.36
CA SER A 107 -13.24 5.84 -5.34
C SER A 107 -13.03 4.44 -4.78
N VAL A 108 -13.28 3.41 -5.60
CA VAL A 108 -13.30 2.00 -5.16
C VAL A 108 -12.15 1.22 -5.80
N TYR A 109 -11.31 0.63 -4.95
CA TYR A 109 -10.12 -0.12 -5.33
C TYR A 109 -10.24 -1.58 -4.87
N VAL A 110 -9.70 -2.51 -5.67
CA VAL A 110 -9.48 -3.89 -5.24
C VAL A 110 -8.00 -4.10 -4.96
N VAL A 111 -7.67 -4.24 -3.67
CA VAL A 111 -6.30 -4.28 -3.18
C VAL A 111 -5.93 -5.71 -2.79
N LYS A 112 -4.80 -6.20 -3.29
CA LYS A 112 -4.25 -7.51 -2.88
C LYS A 112 -3.41 -7.35 -1.61
N GLY A 113 -3.43 -8.38 -0.76
CA GLY A 113 -2.46 -8.46 0.34
C GLY A 113 -1.07 -8.87 -0.17
N LEU A 114 -0.04 -8.64 0.66
CA LEU A 114 1.34 -9.04 0.36
C LEU A 114 1.57 -10.52 0.69
N PHE A 115 2.12 -10.82 1.88
CA PHE A 115 2.26 -12.20 2.38
C PHE A 115 0.99 -12.71 3.06
N SER A 116 0.19 -11.85 3.65
CA SER A 116 -1.09 -12.21 4.27
C SER A 116 -2.22 -11.59 3.48
N THR A 117 -3.36 -12.25 3.46
CA THR A 117 -4.60 -11.63 3.00
C THR A 117 -5.05 -10.58 4.02
N TRP A 118 -5.81 -9.59 3.55
CA TRP A 118 -6.38 -8.59 4.43
C TRP A 118 -7.32 -9.16 5.50
N ALA A 119 -8.01 -10.27 5.22
CA ALA A 119 -8.87 -10.94 6.20
C ALA A 119 -8.04 -11.59 7.32
N GLU A 120 -6.87 -12.15 7.00
CA GLU A 120 -5.93 -12.68 8.01
C GLU A 120 -5.34 -11.55 8.86
N MET A 121 -5.08 -10.37 8.28
CA MET A 121 -4.48 -9.24 8.98
C MET A 121 -5.48 -8.44 9.83
N LEU A 122 -6.67 -8.17 9.30
CA LEU A 122 -7.62 -7.20 9.87
C LEU A 122 -8.95 -7.82 10.31
N GLY A 123 -9.16 -9.12 10.06
CA GLY A 123 -10.36 -9.83 10.46
C GLY A 123 -11.60 -9.41 9.66
N GLU A 124 -12.70 -9.15 10.36
CA GLU A 124 -13.98 -8.79 9.76
C GLU A 124 -14.03 -7.33 9.28
N SER A 125 -14.80 -7.10 8.22
CA SER A 125 -15.05 -5.78 7.64
C SER A 125 -16.45 -5.24 8.02
N PRO A 126 -16.69 -3.91 7.96
CA PRO A 126 -15.77 -2.87 7.49
C PRO A 126 -14.76 -2.39 8.53
N VAL A 127 -13.57 -1.98 8.06
CA VAL A 127 -12.48 -1.39 8.86
C VAL A 127 -12.08 -0.04 8.27
N LEU A 128 -11.95 0.99 9.10
CA LEU A 128 -11.30 2.25 8.71
C LEU A 128 -9.79 2.10 8.90
N LEU A 129 -9.00 2.50 7.92
CA LEU A 129 -7.55 2.45 8.00
C LEU A 129 -6.89 3.55 7.19
N ASP A 130 -5.74 4.01 7.64
CA ASP A 130 -4.81 4.75 6.78
C ASP A 130 -3.93 3.74 6.03
N ALA A 131 -3.76 3.96 4.74
CA ALA A 131 -2.95 3.10 3.87
C ALA A 131 -2.38 3.92 2.71
N VAL A 132 -1.29 3.43 2.12
CA VAL A 132 -0.77 3.95 0.86
C VAL A 132 -0.94 2.89 -0.21
N LEU A 133 -1.85 3.15 -1.15
CA LEU A 133 -2.09 2.25 -2.28
C LEU A 133 -1.07 2.52 -3.39
N ILE A 134 -0.39 1.48 -3.86
CA ILE A 134 0.66 1.56 -4.89
C ILE A 134 0.44 0.52 -6.00
N PRO A 135 0.87 0.79 -7.24
CA PRO A 135 0.78 -0.18 -8.33
C PRO A 135 1.87 -1.23 -8.22
N PHE A 136 1.53 -2.48 -8.50
CA PHE A 136 2.48 -3.58 -8.57
C PHE A 136 2.01 -4.63 -9.58
N ARG A 137 2.77 -4.81 -10.68
CA ARG A 137 2.54 -5.83 -11.74
C ARG A 137 1.05 -5.98 -12.13
N GLY A 138 0.40 -4.86 -12.50
CA GLY A 138 -1.01 -4.85 -12.92
C GLY A 138 -2.03 -5.09 -11.80
N SER A 139 -1.61 -4.98 -10.54
CA SER A 139 -2.46 -5.05 -9.35
C SER A 139 -2.25 -3.80 -8.49
N ILE A 140 -3.15 -3.56 -7.54
CA ILE A 140 -2.98 -2.58 -6.46
C ILE A 140 -2.63 -3.34 -5.17
N ILE A 141 -1.61 -2.86 -4.47
CA ILE A 141 -1.20 -3.33 -3.13
C ILE A 141 -1.10 -2.14 -2.17
N SER A 142 -0.78 -2.40 -0.91
CA SER A 142 -0.28 -1.37 0.00
C SER A 142 1.25 -1.43 0.11
N ASP A 143 1.87 -0.37 0.65
CA ASP A 143 3.26 -0.38 1.12
C ASP A 143 3.53 -1.35 2.30
N GLY A 144 2.47 -1.87 2.92
CA GLY A 144 2.54 -2.85 4.02
C GLY A 144 2.50 -2.22 5.41
N LEU A 145 2.40 -0.89 5.49
CA LEU A 145 2.49 -0.12 6.74
C LEU A 145 1.15 0.53 7.10
N VAL A 146 0.07 -0.25 7.00
CA VAL A 146 -1.29 0.23 7.24
C VAL A 146 -1.59 0.45 8.73
N VAL A 147 -2.44 1.44 9.02
CA VAL A 147 -2.84 1.78 10.40
C VAL A 147 -4.36 1.66 10.53
N PRO A 148 -4.89 0.57 11.10
CA PRO A 148 -6.33 0.42 11.31
C PRO A 148 -6.82 1.23 12.52
N TYR A 149 -8.04 1.71 12.44
CA TYR A 149 -8.73 2.41 13.52
C TYR A 149 -9.71 1.48 14.24
N HIS A 150 -9.72 1.53 15.57
CA HIS A 150 -10.69 0.80 16.40
C HIS A 150 -12.03 1.52 16.45
N ILE A 151 -12.80 1.42 15.37
CA ILE A 151 -14.11 2.06 15.21
C ILE A 151 -15.15 1.02 14.81
N TYR A 152 -16.34 1.13 15.39
CA TYR A 152 -17.49 0.33 15.01
C TYR A 152 -18.44 1.14 14.12
N PHE A 153 -18.80 0.56 12.97
CA PHE A 153 -19.77 1.15 12.06
C PHE A 153 -21.18 0.66 12.35
N GLY A 154 -22.09 1.60 12.57
CA GLY A 154 -23.53 1.33 12.65
C GLY A 154 -24.12 0.86 11.32
N LYS A 155 -25.36 0.36 11.37
CA LYS A 155 -26.04 -0.25 10.22
C LYS A 155 -26.13 0.69 8.99
N GLY A 156 -26.48 1.96 9.19
CA GLY A 156 -26.60 2.94 8.10
C GLY A 156 -25.28 3.12 7.33
N ALA A 157 -24.18 3.39 8.04
CA ALA A 157 -22.86 3.53 7.41
C ALA A 157 -22.44 2.26 6.64
N ARG A 158 -22.73 1.07 7.20
CA ARG A 158 -22.46 -0.21 6.50
C ARG A 158 -23.28 -0.35 5.21
N GLU A 159 -24.53 0.13 5.20
CA GLU A 159 -25.37 0.15 4.01
C GLU A 159 -24.83 1.13 2.96
N ASP A 160 -24.37 2.32 3.38
CA ASP A 160 -23.76 3.32 2.50
C ASP A 160 -22.49 2.79 1.81
N PHE A 161 -21.59 2.15 2.57
CA PHE A 161 -20.36 1.57 2.00
C PHE A 161 -20.66 0.44 1.01
N LYS A 162 -21.64 -0.40 1.34
CA LYS A 162 -22.12 -1.45 0.44
C LYS A 162 -22.69 -0.85 -0.83
N GLU A 163 -23.46 0.23 -0.75
CA GLU A 163 -24.00 0.93 -1.91
C GLU A 163 -22.91 1.56 -2.76
N ALA A 164 -21.90 2.20 -2.17
CA ALA A 164 -20.75 2.75 -2.88
C ALA A 164 -20.03 1.68 -3.72
N TYR A 165 -19.73 0.52 -3.14
CA TYR A 165 -19.17 -0.61 -3.89
C TYR A 165 -20.11 -1.12 -5.01
N MET A 166 -21.40 -1.26 -4.72
CA MET A 166 -22.37 -1.74 -5.72
C MET A 166 -22.55 -0.76 -6.88
N ASN A 167 -22.49 0.54 -6.61
CA ASN A 167 -22.49 1.60 -7.62
C ASN A 167 -21.25 1.52 -8.50
N ALA A 168 -20.06 1.44 -7.91
CA ALA A 168 -18.83 1.29 -8.68
C ALA A 168 -18.82 0.02 -9.53
N LYS A 169 -19.36 -1.09 -8.99
CA LYS A 169 -19.51 -2.35 -9.72
C LYS A 169 -20.46 -2.23 -10.91
N ARG A 170 -21.63 -1.61 -10.72
CA ARG A 170 -22.63 -1.40 -11.79
C ARG A 170 -22.11 -0.51 -12.91
N ASN A 171 -21.31 0.49 -12.55
CA ASN A 171 -20.79 1.49 -13.48
C ASN A 171 -19.42 1.13 -14.05
N HIS A 172 -18.86 -0.04 -13.70
CA HIS A 172 -17.52 -0.48 -14.12
C HIS A 172 -16.39 0.49 -13.75
N THR A 173 -16.50 1.18 -12.61
CA THR A 173 -15.50 2.15 -12.12
C THR A 173 -14.65 1.60 -10.98
N ILE A 174 -14.59 0.28 -10.80
CA ILE A 174 -13.70 -0.36 -9.82
C ILE A 174 -12.28 -0.40 -10.39
N HIS A 175 -11.33 0.15 -9.64
CA HIS A 175 -9.92 0.13 -9.98
C HIS A 175 -9.26 -1.18 -9.52
N PHE A 176 -8.69 -1.92 -10.48
CA PHE A 176 -7.88 -3.12 -10.21
C PHE A 176 -6.37 -2.86 -10.40
N SER A 177 -6.03 -1.79 -11.10
CA SER A 177 -4.70 -1.20 -11.30
C SER A 177 -4.85 0.32 -11.40
N PHE A 178 -3.73 1.05 -11.31
CA PHE A 178 -3.65 2.45 -11.71
C PHE A 178 -3.40 2.57 -13.22
#